data_AF-W7T5Q8-F1
#
_entry.id   AF-W7T5Q8-F1
#
_cell.length_a   1.000
_cell.length_b   1.000
_cell.length_c   1.000
_cell.angle_alpha   90.00
_cell.angle_beta   90.00
_cell.angle_gamma   90.00
#
_symmetry.space_group_name_H-M   'P 1'
#
loop_
_entity.id
_entity.type
_entity.pdbx_description
1 polymer ?
#
loop_
_entity_poly.entity_id
_entity_poly.type
_entity_poly.pdbx_seq_one_letter_code
_entity_poly.pdbx_strand_id
1 'polypeptide(L)'
;MDADPDGGLWIYSSYDATPGWWLGGGTSQSSPLFAGVVALADQAVGHRLGQIDNDIYRLSAQHARGLVDVTTGQTGTAGYPAVPGYDHATGVGTLDVARFVSELR
;
A
#
# COMPACT_ATOMS: atom_id res chain seq x y z
N MET A 1 3.34 -1.21 -1.96
CA MET A 1 2.68 -2.50 -1.69
C MET A 1 2.28 -3.09 -3.02
N ASP A 2 2.44 -4.40 -3.18
CA ASP A 2 2.12 -5.10 -4.42
C ASP A 2 0.65 -5.54 -4.42
N ALA A 3 -0.03 -5.28 -5.55
CA ALA A 3 -1.43 -5.56 -5.78
C ALA A 3 -1.65 -6.43 -7.04
N ASP A 4 -0.59 -6.95 -7.65
CA ASP A 4 -0.67 -7.83 -8.80
C ASP A 4 -1.38 -9.15 -8.43
N PRO A 5 -2.46 -9.56 -9.12
CA PRO A 5 -3.09 -10.86 -8.90
C PRO A 5 -2.16 -12.05 -9.13
N ASP A 6 -1.15 -11.89 -9.99
CA ASP A 6 -0.10 -12.89 -10.25
C ASP A 6 1.15 -12.65 -9.36
N GLY A 7 1.00 -11.81 -8.33
CA GLY A 7 2.05 -11.40 -7.39
C GLY A 7 2.56 -12.51 -6.47
N GLY A 8 3.72 -12.23 -5.86
CA GLY A 8 4.59 -13.24 -5.27
C GLY A 8 4.56 -13.42 -3.74
N LEU A 9 3.48 -13.07 -3.04
CA LEU A 9 3.48 -13.23 -1.58
C LEU A 9 3.25 -14.70 -1.21
N TRP A 10 4.19 -15.24 -0.45
CA TRP A 10 4.04 -16.54 0.18
C TRP A 10 3.10 -16.45 1.37
N ILE A 11 1.98 -17.16 1.30
CA ILE A 11 1.00 -17.31 2.37
C ILE A 11 1.04 -18.75 2.86
N TYR A 12 1.20 -18.94 4.17
CA TYR A 12 1.06 -20.25 4.78
C TYR A 12 -0.37 -20.42 5.31
N SER A 13 -1.04 -21.47 4.89
CA SER A 13 -2.34 -21.86 5.45
C SER A 13 -2.20 -23.13 6.29
N SER A 14 -2.71 -23.07 7.52
CA SER A 14 -2.75 -24.20 8.45
C SER A 14 -4.13 -24.85 8.58
N TYR A 15 -5.17 -24.23 8.00
CA TYR A 15 -6.57 -24.60 8.22
C TYR A 15 -7.29 -25.07 6.94
N ASP A 16 -6.65 -24.99 5.78
CA ASP A 16 -7.19 -25.56 4.55
C ASP A 16 -7.11 -27.10 4.56
N ALA A 17 -7.88 -27.73 3.67
CA ALA A 17 -7.88 -29.19 3.51
C ALA A 17 -6.48 -29.77 3.23
N THR A 18 -5.59 -28.94 2.64
CA THR A 18 -4.17 -29.28 2.46
C THR A 18 -3.32 -28.12 2.99
N PRO A 19 -2.83 -28.20 4.25
CA PRO A 19 -1.96 -27.17 4.81
C PRO A 19 -0.68 -27.00 4.00
N GLY A 20 -0.20 -25.77 3.88
CA GLY A 20 1.03 -25.50 3.13
C GLY A 20 1.22 -24.05 2.71
N TRP A 21 2.32 -23.83 2.01
CA TRP A 21 2.64 -22.56 1.37
C TRP A 21 1.99 -22.47 0.00
N TRP A 22 1.40 -21.32 -0.29
CA TRP A 22 0.90 -20.99 -1.60
C TRP A 22 1.21 -19.52 -1.93
N LEU A 23 1.16 -19.19 -3.22
CA LEU A 23 1.40 -17.85 -3.71
C LEU A 23 0.06 -17.11 -3.84
N GLY A 24 -0.08 -16.01 -3.12
CA GLY A 24 -1.23 -15.13 -3.22
C GLY A 24 -0.83 -13.76 -3.75
N GLY A 25 -1.83 -13.01 -4.21
CA GLY A 25 -1.66 -11.67 -4.75
C GLY A 25 -2.95 -10.85 -4.70
N GLY A 26 -2.98 -9.79 -5.49
CA GLY A 26 -4.13 -8.93 -5.67
C GLY A 26 -4.23 -7.78 -4.67
N THR A 27 -5.17 -6.89 -4.90
CA THR A 27 -5.46 -5.76 -3.99
C THR A 27 -5.85 -6.22 -2.59
N SER A 28 -6.44 -7.41 -2.46
CA SER A 28 -6.75 -8.06 -1.18
C SER A 28 -5.54 -8.27 -0.29
N GLN A 29 -4.34 -8.39 -0.85
CA GLN A 29 -3.08 -8.43 -0.10
C GLN A 29 -2.62 -7.02 0.30
N SER A 30 -2.73 -6.05 -0.60
CA SER A 30 -2.32 -4.67 -0.33
C SER A 30 -3.14 -4.03 0.79
N SER A 31 -4.45 -4.30 0.87
CA SER A 31 -5.33 -3.74 1.90
C SER A 31 -4.91 -4.03 3.35
N PRO A 32 -4.69 -5.30 3.77
CA PRO A 32 -4.24 -5.60 5.13
C PRO A 32 -2.81 -5.13 5.41
N LEU A 33 -1.92 -5.12 4.41
CA LEU A 33 -0.58 -4.54 4.58
C LEU A 33 -0.66 -3.04 4.89
N PHE A 34 -1.50 -2.29 4.18
CA PHE A 34 -1.72 -0.87 4.42
C PHE A 34 -2.35 -0.64 5.81
N ALA A 35 -3.37 -1.42 6.18
CA ALA A 35 -3.98 -1.34 7.51
C ALA A 35 -2.96 -1.59 8.63
N GLY A 36 -2.06 -2.56 8.45
CA GLY A 36 -0.97 -2.83 9.40
C GLY A 36 0.00 -1.66 9.54
N VAL A 37 0.36 -1.00 8.45
CA VAL A 37 1.21 0.21 8.47
C VAL A 37 0.52 1.36 9.21
N VAL A 38 -0.76 1.61 8.95
CA VAL A 38 -1.54 2.65 9.65
C VAL A 38 -1.63 2.34 11.15
N ALA A 39 -1.81 1.08 11.54
CA ALA A 39 -1.81 0.68 12.95
C ALA A 39 -0.45 0.90 13.63
N LEU A 40 0.67 0.65 12.94
CA LEU A 40 2.01 0.98 13.44
C LEU A 40 2.21 2.49 13.57
N ALA A 41 1.65 3.26 12.65
CA ALA A 41 1.68 4.72 12.70
C ALA A 41 0.90 5.24 13.91
N ASP A 42 -0.33 4.74 14.15
CA ASP A 42 -1.13 5.04 15.36
C ASP A 42 -0.32 4.81 16.64
N GLN A 43 0.37 3.67 16.73
CA GLN A 43 1.23 3.34 17.87
C GLN A 43 2.41 4.31 18.02
N ALA A 44 3.01 4.72 16.91
CA ALA A 44 4.18 5.58 16.90
C ALA A 44 3.89 7.07 17.18
N VAL A 45 2.67 7.54 16.91
CA VAL A 45 2.20 8.91 17.23
C VAL A 45 1.49 8.98 18.58
N GLY A 46 1.06 7.84 19.14
CA GLY A 46 0.46 7.75 20.48
C GLY A 46 -1.04 8.10 20.54
N HIS A 47 -1.70 8.22 19.38
CA HIS A 47 -3.15 8.41 19.26
C HIS A 47 -3.65 7.79 17.95
N ARG A 48 -4.98 7.62 17.82
CA ARG A 48 -5.58 7.22 16.55
C ARG A 48 -5.41 8.34 15.53
N LEU A 49 -4.90 8.02 14.35
CA LEU A 49 -4.82 8.92 13.20
C LEU A 49 -6.21 9.18 12.59
N GLY A 50 -7.11 8.20 12.68
CA GLY A 50 -8.48 8.33 12.17
C GLY A 50 -8.52 8.25 10.65
N GLN A 51 -9.17 9.20 10.00
CA GLN A 51 -9.28 9.22 8.54
C GLN A 51 -7.99 9.73 7.89
N ILE A 52 -7.16 8.79 7.45
CA ILE A 52 -5.78 9.03 6.98
C ILE A 52 -5.70 9.70 5.60
N ASP A 53 -6.79 9.71 4.82
CA ASP A 53 -6.80 10.20 3.44
C ASP A 53 -6.28 11.65 3.35
N ASN A 54 -6.70 12.52 4.26
CA ASN A 54 -6.29 13.93 4.30
C ASN A 54 -4.78 14.07 4.50
N ASP A 55 -4.20 13.26 5.39
CA ASP A 55 -2.76 13.28 5.64
C ASP A 55 -1.98 12.75 4.43
N ILE A 56 -2.46 11.68 3.78
CA ILE A 56 -1.83 11.13 2.58
C ILE A 56 -1.81 12.14 1.45
N TYR A 57 -2.93 12.82 1.17
CA TYR A 57 -2.96 13.85 0.12
C TYR A 57 -2.16 15.10 0.49
N ARG A 58 -2.09 15.46 1.78
CA ARG A 58 -1.19 16.54 2.26
C ARG A 58 0.27 16.18 2.00
N LEU A 59 0.69 14.97 2.35
CA LEU A 59 2.04 14.47 2.11
C LEU A 59 2.37 14.38 0.61
N SER A 60 1.41 13.96 -0.21
CA SER A 60 1.54 13.94 -1.67
C SER A 60 1.77 15.34 -2.24
N ALA A 61 0.98 16.33 -1.82
CA ALA A 61 1.16 17.73 -2.25
C ALA A 61 2.54 18.31 -1.83
N GLN A 62 3.09 17.82 -0.71
CA GLN A 62 4.41 18.22 -0.22
C GLN A 62 5.56 17.45 -0.88
N HIS A 63 5.28 16.49 -1.76
CA HIS A 63 6.28 15.56 -2.31
C HIS A 63 7.07 14.86 -1.20
N ALA A 64 6.37 14.49 -0.13
CA ALA A 64 6.97 13.85 1.04
C ALA A 64 7.57 12.49 0.67
N ARG A 65 8.66 12.11 1.35
CA ARG A 65 9.47 10.95 0.96
C ARG A 65 8.87 9.63 1.46
N GLY A 66 7.87 9.70 2.34
CA GLY A 66 7.06 8.57 2.77
C GLY A 66 6.13 8.02 1.70
N LEU A 67 5.89 8.78 0.62
CA LEU A 67 5.15 8.31 -0.55
C LEU A 67 6.12 8.05 -1.70
N VAL A 68 5.99 6.88 -2.31
CA VAL A 68 6.81 6.42 -3.43
C VAL A 68 5.91 6.28 -4.64
N ASP A 69 6.02 7.26 -5.54
CA ASP A 69 5.27 7.35 -6.79
C ASP A 69 5.59 6.17 -7.71
N VAL A 70 4.54 5.53 -8.26
CA VAL A 70 4.66 4.43 -9.21
C VAL A 70 4.31 4.99 -10.58
N THR A 71 5.30 5.07 -11.47
CA THR A 71 5.18 5.82 -12.73
C THR A 71 5.13 4.94 -13.98
N THR A 72 5.07 3.62 -13.79
CA THR A 72 5.11 2.63 -14.87
C THR A 72 4.19 1.45 -14.58
N GLY A 73 3.55 0.91 -15.62
CA GLY A 73 2.59 -0.19 -15.51
C GLY A 73 1.18 0.27 -15.89
N GLN A 74 0.21 -0.64 -15.83
CA GLN A 74 -1.19 -0.36 -16.16
C GLN A 74 -2.13 -1.40 -15.53
N THR A 75 -3.40 -1.03 -15.28
CA THR A 75 -4.41 -1.96 -14.74
C THR A 75 -4.97 -2.89 -15.81
N GLY A 76 -4.14 -3.76 -16.38
CA GLY A 76 -4.49 -4.69 -17.46
C GLY A 76 -4.40 -4.10 -18.87
N THR A 77 -4.74 -4.90 -19.88
CA THR A 77 -4.46 -4.64 -21.31
C THR A 77 -5.12 -3.38 -21.89
N ALA A 78 -6.23 -2.91 -21.30
CA ALA A 78 -6.92 -1.68 -21.67
C ALA A 78 -7.19 -0.80 -20.43
N GLY A 79 -6.31 -0.90 -19.43
CA GLY A 79 -6.44 -0.24 -18.15
C GLY A 79 -5.94 1.20 -18.11
N TYR A 80 -5.97 1.78 -16.92
CA TYR A 80 -5.33 3.06 -16.67
C TYR A 80 -3.82 2.88 -16.55
N PRO A 81 -3.00 3.71 -17.22
CA PRO A 81 -1.55 3.68 -17.04
C PRO A 81 -1.17 4.32 -15.70
N ALA A 82 -0.11 3.80 -15.10
CA ALA A 82 0.59 4.49 -14.03
C ALA A 82 1.45 5.61 -14.63
N VAL A 83 1.41 6.81 -14.04
CA VAL A 83 2.09 8.01 -14.57
C VAL A 83 2.61 8.86 -13.41
N PRO A 84 3.56 9.78 -13.63
CA PRO A 84 4.04 10.66 -12.57
C PRO A 84 2.91 11.43 -11.86
N GLY A 85 2.90 11.36 -10.53
CA GLY A 85 1.90 11.98 -9.67
C GLY A 85 0.71 11.07 -9.37
N TYR A 86 -0.45 11.68 -9.11
CA TYR A 86 -1.67 10.89 -8.88
C TYR A 86 -2.14 10.24 -10.19
N ASP A 87 -2.44 8.95 -10.14
CA ASP A 87 -3.06 8.23 -11.25
C ASP A 87 -4.16 7.24 -10.81
N HIS A 88 -4.91 6.74 -11.79
CA HIS A 88 -6.01 5.80 -11.54
C HIS A 88 -5.56 4.35 -11.33
N ALA A 89 -4.28 4.03 -11.54
CA ALA A 89 -3.74 2.69 -11.36
C ALA A 89 -3.25 2.46 -9.92
N THR A 90 -2.60 3.47 -9.32
CA THR A 90 -1.86 3.37 -8.06
C THR A 90 -2.14 4.53 -7.10
N GLY A 91 -2.94 5.52 -7.49
CA GLY A 91 -3.23 6.68 -6.66
C GLY A 91 -1.98 7.53 -6.50
N VAL A 92 -1.58 7.81 -5.25
CA VAL A 92 -0.31 8.52 -4.94
C VAL A 92 0.89 7.57 -4.82
N GLY A 93 0.73 6.32 -5.25
CA GLY A 93 1.76 5.28 -5.23
C GLY A 93 1.76 4.45 -3.94
N THR A 94 2.96 4.16 -3.43
CA THR A 94 3.18 3.23 -2.30
C THR A 94 3.80 3.92 -1.09
N LEU A 95 3.87 3.22 0.05
CA LEU A 95 4.44 3.78 1.28
C LEU A 95 5.88 3.30 1.50
N ASP A 96 6.79 4.25 1.72
CA ASP A 96 8.01 4.00 2.49
C ASP A 96 7.68 4.13 3.97
N VAL A 97 7.37 3.00 4.62
CA VAL A 97 6.82 2.95 5.97
C VAL A 97 7.67 3.71 6.99
N ALA A 98 9.00 3.60 6.91
CA ALA A 98 9.89 4.22 7.88
C ALA A 98 9.82 5.75 7.81
N ARG A 99 9.70 6.30 6.59
CA ARG A 99 9.58 7.74 6.37
C ARG A 99 8.16 8.22 6.60
N PHE A 100 7.18 7.48 6.10
CA PHE A 100 5.75 7.78 6.25
C PHE A 100 5.36 8.01 7.71
N VAL A 101 5.74 7.10 8.62
CA VAL A 101 5.42 7.23 10.05
C VAL A 101 6.06 8.49 10.67
N SER A 102 7.25 8.89 10.22
CA SER A 102 7.92 10.08 10.73
C SER A 102 7.28 11.39 10.26
N GLU A 103 6.66 11.38 9.07
CA GLU A 103 6.03 12.53 8.43
C GLU A 103 4.58 12.76 8.91
N LEU A 104 4.02 11.85 9.70
CA LEU A 104 2.68 11.94 10.31
C LEU A 104 2.66 12.61 11.69
N ARG A 105 3.79 13.16 12.15
CA ARG A 105 3.94 13.81 13.46
C ARG A 105 3.76 15.31 13.42
#